data_AF-Q5Z3T4-F1
#
_entry.id   AF-Q5Z3T4-F1
#
_cell.length_a   1.000
_cell.length_b   1.000
_cell.length_c   1.000
_cell.angle_alpha   90.00
_cell.angle_beta   90.00
_cell.angle_gamma   90.00
#
_symmetry.space_group_name_H-M   'P 1'
#
loop_
_entity.id
_entity.type
_entity.pdbx_description
1 polymer ?
#
loop_
_entity_poly.entity_id
_entity_poly.type
_entity_poly.pdbx_seq_one_letter_code
_entity_poly.pdbx_strand_id
1 'polypeptide(L)' 'MSWIRDYCEQRSFILDEPHAAGLVKLHATCDPPCPRQRAAQAYLDEIRRREDDQRNRPTAIS' A
#
# COMPACT_ATOMS: atom_id res chain seq x y z
N MET A 1 10.78 2.19 26.70
CA MET A 1 10.16 0.98 26.10
C MET A 1 9.94 1.22 24.62
N SER A 2 10.60 0.50 23.71
CA SER A 2 10.54 0.77 22.26
C SER A 2 10.42 -0.49 21.40
N TRP A 3 9.65 -1.48 21.87
CA TRP A 3 9.22 -2.61 21.05
C TRP A 3 8.45 -2.20 19.77
N ILE A 4 7.77 -1.04 19.76
CA ILE A 4 7.03 -0.51 18.60
C ILE A 4 7.97 -0.05 17.45
N ARG A 5 9.25 0.27 17.71
CA ARG A 5 10.17 0.74 16.65
C ARG A 5 10.71 -0.39 15.77
N ASP A 6 11.00 -1.57 16.33
CA ASP A 6 11.51 -2.71 15.53
C ASP A 6 10.49 -3.16 14.46
N TYR A 7 9.19 -3.03 14.76
CA TYR A 7 8.11 -3.29 13.81
C TYR A 7 7.91 -2.18 12.76
N CYS A 8 8.76 -1.17 12.67
CA CYS A 8 8.66 -0.13 11.64
C CYS A 8 9.86 -0.09 10.68
N GLU A 9 11.00 -0.70 11.04
CA GLU A 9 12.27 -0.47 10.34
C GLU A 9 12.48 -1.34 9.09
N GLN A 10 11.76 -2.46 8.95
CA GLN A 10 11.93 -3.35 7.80
C GLN A 10 10.89 -3.07 6.72
N ARG A 11 11.29 -3.18 5.45
CA ARG A 11 10.35 -3.22 4.32
C ARG A 11 9.45 -4.45 4.48
N SER A 12 8.14 -4.25 4.59
CA SER A 12 7.19 -5.37 4.57
C SER A 12 7.10 -5.97 3.18
N PHE A 13 7.07 -7.29 3.10
CA PHE A 13 6.62 -8.01 1.92
C PHE A 13 5.10 -7.82 1.79
N ILE A 14 4.63 -7.27 0.68
CA ILE A 14 3.20 -7.07 0.41
C ILE A 14 2.75 -8.23 -0.49
N LEU A 15 1.72 -8.95 -0.06
CA LEU A 15 1.23 -10.16 -0.72
C LEU A 15 0.18 -9.81 -1.77
N ASP A 16 -0.82 -9.04 -1.34
CA ASP A 16 -2.02 -8.72 -2.09
C ASP A 16 -2.65 -7.42 -1.55
N GLU A 17 -3.76 -7.01 -2.16
CA GLU A 17 -4.51 -5.81 -1.79
C GLU A 17 -5.08 -5.87 -0.35
N PRO A 18 -5.72 -6.96 0.11
CA PRO A 18 -6.17 -7.07 1.50
C PRO A 18 -5.04 -6.95 2.51
N HIS A 19 -3.88 -7.56 2.24
CA HIS A 19 -2.70 -7.44 3.09
C HIS A 19 -2.19 -5.99 3.13
N ALA A 20 -2.11 -5.31 1.99
CA ALA A 20 -1.71 -3.91 1.95
C ALA A 20 -2.69 -3.01 2.73
N ALA A 21 -4.00 -3.18 2.56
CA ALA A 21 -5.01 -2.46 3.33
C ALA A 21 -4.89 -2.70 4.85
N GLY A 22 -4.63 -3.95 5.25
CA GLY A 22 -4.36 -4.33 6.63
C GLY A 22 -3.15 -3.59 7.21
N LEU A 23 -2.06 -3.49 6.45
CA LEU A 23 -0.84 -2.78 6.86
C LEU A 23 -1.06 -1.27 7.01
N VAL A 24 -1.80 -0.63 6.10
CA VAL A 24 -2.16 0.80 6.21
C VAL A 24 -2.96 1.04 7.49
N LYS A 25 -3.96 0.20 7.77
CA LYS A 25 -4.78 0.31 8.98
C LYS A 25 -3.96 0.08 10.25
N LEU A 26 -3.12 -0.95 10.26
CA LEU A 26 -2.29 -1.32 11.42
C LEU A 26 -1.28 -0.21 11.77
N HIS A 27 -0.70 0.42 10.76
CA HIS A 27 0.32 1.47 10.93
C HIS A 27 -0.24 2.89 10.81
N ALA A 28 -1.55 3.09 10.88
CA ALA A 28 -2.19 4.39 10.75
C ALA A 28 -1.74 5.42 11.81
N THR A 29 -1.23 4.95 12.96
CA THR A 29 -0.75 5.78 14.08
C THR A 29 0.73 6.11 14.00
N CYS A 30 1.47 5.65 12.98
CA CYS A 30 2.87 5.99 12.81
C CYS A 30 3.04 7.46 12.38
N ASP A 31 3.74 8.24 13.19
CA ASP A 31 4.12 9.63 12.88
C ASP A 31 5.62 9.85 13.14
N PRO A 32 6.44 10.10 12.09
CA PRO A 32 6.07 10.14 10.67
C PRO A 32 5.65 8.75 10.13
N PRO A 33 4.94 8.68 8.99
CA PRO A 33 4.52 7.42 8.40
C PRO A 33 5.68 6.45 8.22
N CYS A 34 5.57 5.24 8.77
CA CYS A 34 6.67 4.29 8.75
C CYS A 34 6.87 3.66 7.35
N PRO A 35 8.06 3.08 7.06
CA PRO A 35 8.32 2.38 5.80
C PRO A 35 7.24 1.38 5.39
N ARG A 36 6.63 0.66 6.35
CA ARG A 36 5.57 -0.32 6.08
C ARG A 36 4.27 0.34 5.61
N GLN A 37 3.84 1.40 6.30
CA GLN A 37 2.68 2.18 5.91
C GLN A 37 2.86 2.80 4.52
N ARG A 38 4.04 3.39 4.27
CA ARG A 38 4.36 4.00 2.96
C ARG A 38 4.37 2.97 1.83
N ALA A 39 4.98 1.80 2.05
CA ALA A 39 5.02 0.74 1.05
C ALA A 39 3.61 0.20 0.75
N ALA A 40 2.80 -0.02 1.79
CA ALA A 40 1.43 -0.49 1.66
C ALA A 40 0.55 0.50 0.90
N GLN A 41 0.66 1.80 1.23
CA GLN A 41 -0.06 2.85 0.51
C GLN A 41 0.36 2.92 -0.96
N ALA A 42 1.66 2.89 -1.25
CA ALA A 42 2.17 2.91 -2.63
C ALA A 42 1.68 1.72 -3.47
N TYR A 43 1.54 0.54 -2.86
CA TYR A 43 0.99 -0.64 -3.53
C TYR A 43 -0.49 -0.45 -3.88
N LEU A 44 -1.31 0.07 -2.96
CA LEU A 44 -2.72 0.34 -3.21
C LEU A 44 -2.91 1.42 -4.28
N ASP A 45 -2.09 2.48 -4.25
CA ASP A 45 -2.12 3.54 -5.25
C ASP A 45 -1.77 2.99 -6.66
N GLU A 46 -0.82 2.05 -6.74
CA GLU A 46 -0.48 1.37 -7.99
C GLU A 46 -1.63 0.51 -8.53
N ILE A 47 -2.32 -0.26 -7.68
CA ILE A 47 -3.51 -1.04 -8.09
C ILE A 47 -4.56 -0.11 -8.67
N ARG A 48 -4.89 0.96 -7.94
CA ARG A 48 -5.89 1.93 -8.37
C ARG A 48 -5.56 2.55 -9.72
N ARG A 49 -4.29 2.92 -9.94
CA ARG A 49 -3.83 3.42 -11.24
C ARG A 49 -4.07 2.42 -12.36
N ARG A 50 -3.73 1.14 -12.16
CA ARG A 50 -3.94 0.09 -13.16
C ARG A 50 -5.42 -0.12 -13.47
N GLU A 51 -6.27 -0.09 -12.45
CA GLU A 51 -7.72 -0.21 -12.63
C GLU A 51 -8.28 0.97 -13.42
N ASP A 52 -7.83 2.18 -13.11
CA ASP A 52 -8.25 3.41 -13.81
C ASP A 52 -7.75 3.41 -15.27
N ASP A 53 -6.51 3.00 -15.52
CA ASP A 53 -5.98 2.81 -16.88
C ASP A 53 -6.79 1.78 -17.66
N GLN A 54 -7.16 0.65 -17.04
CA GLN A 54 -7.97 -0.39 -17.67
C GLN A 54 -9.40 0.09 -17.95
N ARG A 55 -9.98 0.87 -17.05
CA ARG A 55 -11.31 1.47 -17.19
C ARG A 55 -11.35 2.52 -18.29
N ASN A 56 -10.27 3.30 -18.43
CA ASN A 56 -10.18 4.42 -19.37
C ASN A 56 -9.53 4.02 -20.71
N ARG A 57 -9.25 2.73 -20.92
CA ARG A 57 -8.70 2.22 -22.17
C ARG A 57 -9.76 2.38 -23.28
N PRO A 58 -9.49 3.14 -24.36
CA PRO A 58 -10.44 3.29 -25.44
C PRO A 58 -10.67 1.93 -26.11
N THR A 59 -11.91 1.46 -26.10
CA THR A 59 -12.33 0.29 -26.86
C THR A 59 -12.14 0.63 -28.33
N ALA A 60 -11.11 0.08 -28.97
CA ALA A 60 -10.98 0.15 -30.41
C ALA A 60 -12.18 -0.59 -31.02
N ILE A 61 -13.17 0.16 -31.50
CA ILE A 61 -14.26 -0.36 -32.31
C ILE A 61 -13.64 -0.60 -33.69
N SER A 62 -13.46 -1.87 -34.04
CA SER A 62 -13.12 -2.33 -35.39
C SER A 62 -14.30 -2.18 -36.34
#